data_AF-A0A7X8E231-F1
#
_entry.id   AF-A0A7X8E231-F1
#
_cell.length_a   1.000
_cell.length_b   1.000
_cell.length_c   1.000
_cell.angle_alpha   90.00
_cell.angle_beta   90.00
_cell.angle_gamma   90.00
#
_symmetry.space_group_name_H-M   'P 1'
#
loop_
_entity.id
_entity.type
_entity.pdbx_description
1 polymer ?
#
loop_
_entity_poly.entity_id
_entity_poly.type
_entity_poly.pdbx_seq_one_letter_code
_entity_poly.pdbx_strand_id
1 'polypeptide(L)'
;MSNITFENYYKNYQKFSDEQKNQILEIAPRLRMLRNNKKSRSIIQAYPYEKTYKLNQDSTINISNTDEAISAYNSYVKKNGKEPAYVLLNQEILFIVADQMKNIMHNYQILDDGSDEPIVTTEEEPRFVPSVYEKVIFITGAAQGLGQGIARDLVEKGAYTIIADLNFEGAKETAKEFDQEFGEGTSLPVKINVADESDVQNALKMCVAFYGGLDVMVSNAGVVRAGSLDELSVEDFNFVTSINYNAYFIVTKYSQKIMK
;
A
#
# COMPACT_ATOMS: atom_id res chain seq x y z
N MET A 1 -10.28 22.03 -1.22
CA MET A 1 -8.91 21.48 -1.28
C MET A 1 -8.94 20.36 -2.31
N SER A 2 -7.96 20.28 -3.21
CA SER A 2 -7.92 19.20 -4.21
C SER A 2 -7.60 17.89 -3.49
N ASN A 3 -8.57 16.97 -3.44
CA ASN A 3 -8.32 15.61 -2.97
C ASN A 3 -7.22 14.97 -3.81
N ILE A 4 -6.36 14.20 -3.16
CA ILE A 4 -5.26 13.51 -3.83
C ILE A 4 -5.86 12.28 -4.50
N THR A 5 -6.24 12.43 -5.76
CA THR A 5 -6.73 11.30 -6.55
C THR A 5 -5.63 10.25 -6.70
N PHE A 6 -6.02 8.99 -6.90
CA PHE A 6 -5.08 7.92 -7.27
C PHE A 6 -4.19 8.32 -8.46
N GLU A 7 -4.72 9.04 -9.44
CA GLU A 7 -3.98 9.49 -10.62
C GLU A 7 -2.87 10.48 -10.26
N ASN A 8 -3.12 11.38 -9.31
CA ASN A 8 -2.12 12.31 -8.81
C ASN A 8 -1.04 11.57 -8.02
N TYR A 9 -1.43 10.63 -7.15
CA TYR A 9 -0.47 9.77 -6.45
C TYR A 9 0.38 8.96 -7.43
N TYR A 10 -0.24 8.31 -8.41
CA TYR A 10 0.45 7.44 -9.36
C TYR A 10 1.50 8.20 -10.18
N LYS A 11 1.20 9.44 -10.60
CA LYS A 11 2.18 10.33 -11.24
C LYS A 11 3.39 10.60 -10.34
N ASN A 12 3.18 10.84 -9.05
CA ASN A 12 4.26 11.02 -8.09
C ASN A 12 5.06 9.73 -7.88
N TYR A 13 4.39 8.58 -7.73
CA TYR A 13 5.04 7.28 -7.60
C TYR A 13 5.94 6.95 -8.81
N GLN A 14 5.50 7.31 -10.03
CA GLN A 14 6.30 7.11 -11.25
C GLN A 14 7.59 7.93 -11.30
N LYS A 15 7.72 9.00 -10.51
CA LYS A 15 8.96 9.80 -10.42
C LYS A 15 10.05 9.07 -9.63
N PHE A 16 9.72 8.08 -8.80
CA PHE A 16 10.72 7.33 -8.06
C PHE A 16 11.59 6.47 -8.98
N SER A 17 12.90 6.52 -8.76
CA SER A 17 13.83 5.55 -9.33
C SER A 17 13.59 4.16 -8.72
N ASP A 18 14.09 3.11 -9.38
CA ASP A 18 13.97 1.75 -8.82
C ASP A 18 14.75 1.59 -7.52
N GLU A 19 15.84 2.34 -7.35
CA GLU A 19 16.59 2.39 -6.09
C GLU A 19 15.76 3.01 -4.98
N GLN A 20 15.08 4.13 -5.24
CA GLN A 20 14.18 4.75 -4.27
C GLN A 20 13.01 3.83 -3.91
N LYS A 21 12.44 3.11 -4.89
CA LYS A 21 11.40 2.10 -4.62
C LYS A 21 11.92 0.95 -3.76
N ASN A 22 13.17 0.53 -3.92
CA ASN A 22 13.79 -0.49 -3.07
C ASN A 22 14.00 0.03 -1.64
N GLN A 23 14.44 1.28 -1.48
CA GLN A 23 14.56 1.93 -0.17
C GLN A 23 13.19 2.04 0.53
N ILE A 24 12.15 2.44 -0.20
CA ILE A 24 10.75 2.48 0.30
C ILE A 24 10.31 1.08 0.76
N LEU A 25 10.55 0.06 -0.07
CA LEU A 25 10.21 -1.34 0.23
C LEU A 25 10.89 -1.83 1.51
N GLU A 26 12.12 -1.37 1.79
CA GLU A 26 12.85 -1.71 3.00
C GLU A 26 12.31 -0.98 4.24
N ILE A 27 12.09 0.33 4.14
CA ILE A 27 11.91 1.16 5.33
C ILE A 27 10.46 1.39 5.75
N ALA A 28 9.53 1.48 4.79
CA ALA A 28 8.14 1.81 5.11
C ALA A 28 7.49 0.76 6.05
N PRO A 29 7.69 -0.57 5.87
CA PRO A 29 7.17 -1.57 6.81
C PRO A 29 7.76 -1.42 8.21
N ARG A 30 9.05 -1.07 8.32
CA ARG A 30 9.71 -0.84 9.62
C ARG A 30 9.12 0.38 10.32
N LEU A 31 8.97 1.50 9.63
CA LEU A 31 8.32 2.70 10.18
C LEU A 31 6.89 2.42 10.65
N ARG A 32 6.14 1.65 9.85
CA ARG A 32 4.79 1.19 10.19
C ARG A 32 4.76 0.38 11.50
N MET A 33 5.78 -0.44 11.74
CA MET A 33 5.89 -1.29 12.94
C MET A 33 6.34 -0.54 14.20
N LEU A 34 7.03 0.60 14.08
CA LEU A 34 7.56 1.36 15.24
C LEU A 34 6.50 2.15 16.00
N ARG A 35 5.30 2.30 15.44
CA ARG A 35 4.24 3.09 16.05
C ARG A 35 3.76 2.45 17.34
N ASN A 36 3.80 3.23 18.42
CA ASN A 36 3.90 2.75 19.80
C ASN A 36 2.54 2.36 20.39
N ASN A 37 1.44 2.61 19.66
CA ASN A 37 0.10 2.21 20.04
C ASN A 37 -0.40 1.10 19.11
N LYS A 38 -0.24 -0.16 19.56
CA LYS A 38 -0.68 -1.40 18.88
C LYS A 38 -2.20 -1.53 18.69
N LYS A 39 -2.95 -0.44 18.82
CA LYS A 39 -4.41 -0.44 18.68
C LYS A 39 -4.74 -0.42 17.18
N SER A 40 -4.30 0.62 16.46
CA SER A 40 -4.51 0.76 15.01
C SER A 40 -3.33 0.26 14.17
N ARG A 41 -3.60 -0.12 12.93
CA ARG A 41 -2.56 -0.45 11.95
C ARG A 41 -2.25 0.81 11.15
N SER A 42 -1.05 1.35 11.36
CA SER A 42 -0.65 2.62 10.75
C SER A 42 -0.54 2.57 9.22
N ILE A 43 -0.71 3.72 8.58
CA ILE A 43 -0.38 3.94 7.17
C ILE A 43 0.93 4.74 7.07
N ILE A 44 1.79 4.32 6.14
CA ILE A 44 2.98 5.07 5.74
C ILE A 44 2.91 5.27 4.24
N GLN A 45 2.77 6.51 3.78
CA GLN A 45 2.67 6.81 2.35
C GLN A 45 3.91 7.59 1.88
N ALA A 46 4.54 7.09 0.82
CA ALA A 46 5.78 7.64 0.28
C ALA A 46 5.53 8.59 -0.90
N TYR A 47 6.23 9.72 -0.90
CA TYR A 47 6.22 10.74 -1.95
C TYR A 47 7.65 11.18 -2.30
N PRO A 48 7.92 11.55 -3.56
CA PRO A 48 9.13 12.29 -3.89
C PRO A 48 9.16 13.60 -3.10
N TYR A 49 10.30 13.91 -2.49
CA TYR A 49 10.47 15.16 -1.75
C TYR A 49 10.72 16.33 -2.70
N GLU A 50 10.02 17.43 -2.47
CA GLU A 50 10.23 18.70 -3.16
C GLU A 50 10.68 19.76 -2.16
N LYS A 51 11.72 20.54 -2.49
CA LYS A 51 12.26 21.59 -1.59
C LYS A 51 11.26 22.72 -1.31
N THR A 52 10.19 22.80 -2.09
CA THR A 52 9.07 23.73 -1.94
C THR A 52 8.13 23.34 -0.81
N TYR A 53 8.15 22.08 -0.35
CA TYR A 53 7.30 21.63 0.74
C TYR A 53 7.63 22.36 2.06
N LYS A 54 6.58 22.85 2.72
CA LYS A 54 6.61 23.53 4.01
C LYS A 54 6.50 22.52 5.15
N LEU A 55 7.56 21.74 5.34
CA LEU A 55 7.62 20.75 6.43
C LEU A 55 7.75 21.43 7.80
N ASN A 56 6.82 21.11 8.72
CA ASN A 56 6.95 21.46 10.12
C ASN A 56 8.13 20.67 10.74
N GLN A 57 9.19 21.38 11.13
CA GLN A 57 10.41 20.78 11.69
C GLN A 57 10.16 20.07 13.03
N ASP A 58 9.20 20.53 13.82
CA ASP A 58 8.85 19.92 15.10
C ASP A 58 8.08 18.61 14.92
N SER A 59 7.63 18.30 13.70
CA SER A 59 6.90 17.07 13.33
C SER A 59 7.64 16.22 12.29
N THR A 60 8.89 16.56 11.99
CA THR A 60 9.70 15.92 10.94
C THR A 60 10.98 15.29 11.49
N ILE A 61 11.31 14.09 11.01
CA ILE A 61 12.62 13.45 11.22
C ILE A 61 13.38 13.46 9.90
N ASN A 62 14.66 13.84 9.93
CA ASN A 62 15.56 13.74 8.78
C ASN A 62 16.54 12.58 8.99
N ILE A 63 16.66 11.70 8.01
CA ILE A 63 17.55 10.54 8.04
C ILE A 63 18.38 10.43 6.76
N SER A 64 19.64 9.99 6.89
CA SER A 64 20.62 9.90 5.80
C SER A 64 20.85 8.48 5.27
N ASN A 65 20.26 7.47 5.90
CA ASN A 65 20.25 6.09 5.44
C ASN A 65 19.12 5.32 6.13
N THR A 66 18.80 4.13 5.62
CA THR A 66 17.72 3.27 6.13
C THR A 66 18.05 2.62 7.48
N ASP A 67 19.34 2.44 7.80
CA ASP A 67 19.80 1.80 9.04
C ASP A 67 19.55 2.67 10.28
N GLU A 68 19.65 3.99 10.13
CA GLU A 68 19.44 4.96 11.22
C GLU A 68 17.96 5.24 11.51
N ALA A 69 17.05 4.86 10.61
CA ALA A 69 15.66 5.26 10.68
C ALA A 69 14.97 4.84 11.98
N ILE A 70 15.23 3.61 12.45
CA ILE A 70 14.64 3.08 13.68
C ILE A 70 15.13 3.84 14.91
N SER A 71 16.45 4.08 15.01
CA SER A 71 17.04 4.77 16.15
C SER A 71 16.64 6.25 16.18
N ALA A 72 16.57 6.90 15.01
CA ALA A 72 16.10 8.26 14.85
C ALA A 72 14.63 8.40 15.27
N TYR A 73 13.76 7.49 14.81
CA TYR A 73 12.34 7.47 15.18
C TYR A 73 12.15 7.34 16.69
N ASN A 74 12.79 6.35 17.31
CA ASN A 74 12.68 6.13 18.76
C ASN A 74 13.23 7.31 19.57
N SER A 75 14.34 7.90 19.12
CA SER A 75 14.93 9.09 19.77
C SER A 75 13.99 10.29 19.69
N TYR A 76 13.35 10.50 18.54
CA TYR A 76 12.36 11.55 18.35
C TYR A 76 11.15 11.34 19.29
N VAL A 77 10.57 10.13 19.33
CA VAL A 77 9.41 9.84 20.18
C VAL A 77 9.76 10.04 21.65
N LYS A 78 10.93 9.54 22.09
CA LYS A 78 11.40 9.70 23.48
C LYS A 78 11.61 11.18 23.85
N LYS A 79 12.12 12.00 22.93
CA LYS A 79 12.40 13.42 23.16
C LYS A 79 11.12 14.27 23.19
N ASN A 80 10.21 14.04 22.25
CA ASN A 80 9.06 14.92 22.02
C ASN A 80 7.77 14.41 22.67
N GLY A 81 7.72 13.15 23.12
CA GLY A 81 6.51 12.54 23.69
C GLY A 81 5.39 12.29 22.68
N LYS A 82 5.66 12.46 21.37
CA LYS A 82 4.73 12.26 20.26
C LYS A 82 5.42 11.59 19.08
N GLU A 83 4.64 10.98 18.19
CA GLU A 83 5.11 10.40 16.93
C GLU A 83 5.32 11.50 15.87
N PRO A 84 6.29 11.33 14.95
CA PRO A 84 6.48 12.25 13.84
C PRO A 84 5.35 12.09 12.82
N ALA A 85 5.02 13.19 12.13
CA ALA A 85 4.13 13.15 10.97
C ALA A 85 4.90 12.87 9.67
N TYR A 86 6.19 13.22 9.64
CA TYR A 86 7.03 13.14 8.46
C TYR A 86 8.37 12.49 8.77
N VAL A 87 8.83 11.64 7.85
CA VAL A 87 10.20 11.13 7.83
C VAL A 87 10.80 11.42 6.46
N LEU A 88 11.87 12.19 6.41
CA LEU A 88 12.58 12.56 5.18
C LEU A 88 13.87 11.76 5.06
N LEU A 89 13.92 10.86 4.09
CA LEU A 89 15.09 10.05 3.76
C LEU A 89 15.87 10.69 2.61
N ASN A 90 17.16 10.95 2.84
CA ASN A 90 18.13 11.46 1.87
C ASN A 90 17.76 12.79 1.19
N GLN A 91 16.80 13.55 1.74
CA GLN A 91 16.18 14.68 1.06
C GLN A 91 15.60 14.31 -0.32
N GLU A 92 15.14 13.07 -0.46
CA GLU A 92 14.60 12.53 -1.72
C GLU A 92 13.25 11.86 -1.54
N ILE A 93 13.06 11.13 -0.43
CA ILE A 93 11.83 10.38 -0.17
C ILE A 93 11.20 10.93 1.11
N LEU A 94 9.99 11.45 0.98
CA LEU A 94 9.15 11.88 2.08
C LEU A 94 8.17 10.76 2.43
N PHE A 95 8.22 10.27 3.66
CA PHE A 95 7.19 9.40 4.22
C PHE A 95 6.25 10.23 5.08
N ILE A 96 4.96 10.15 4.79
CA ILE A 96 3.90 10.68 5.64
C ILE A 96 3.40 9.55 6.52
N VAL A 97 3.28 9.84 7.82
CA VAL A 97 2.98 8.88 8.87
C VAL A 97 1.68 9.28 9.55
N ALA A 98 0.66 8.43 9.45
CA ALA A 98 -0.60 8.62 10.15
C ALA A 98 -1.32 7.28 10.36
N ASP A 99 -2.26 7.24 11.30
CA ASP A 99 -3.03 6.04 11.67
C ASP A 99 -4.03 5.64 10.58
N GLN A 100 -4.60 6.62 9.87
CA GLN A 100 -5.62 6.41 8.84
C GLN A 100 -5.31 7.20 7.57
N MET A 101 -5.81 6.70 6.43
CA MET A 101 -5.61 7.32 5.11
C MET A 101 -6.10 8.79 5.05
N LYS A 102 -7.22 9.11 5.71
CA LYS A 102 -7.72 10.49 5.78
C LYS A 102 -6.71 11.48 6.38
N ASN A 103 -5.94 11.02 7.37
CA ASN A 103 -4.93 11.84 8.05
C ASN A 103 -3.66 11.96 7.21
N ILE A 104 -3.31 10.92 6.44
CA ILE A 104 -2.27 11.02 5.41
C ILE A 104 -2.63 12.11 4.39
N MET A 105 -3.86 12.10 3.88
CA MET A 105 -4.32 13.08 2.90
C MET A 105 -4.32 14.51 3.47
N HIS A 106 -4.78 14.68 4.71
CA HIS A 106 -4.69 15.96 5.44
C HIS A 106 -3.24 16.45 5.55
N ASN A 107 -2.35 15.59 6.03
CA ASN A 107 -0.93 15.92 6.21
C ASN A 107 -0.23 16.23 4.89
N TYR A 108 -0.59 15.57 3.79
CA TYR A 108 -0.04 15.89 2.48
C TYR A 108 -0.50 17.27 1.98
N GLN A 109 -1.77 17.65 2.18
CA GLN A 109 -2.30 18.93 1.71
C GLN A 109 -1.59 20.13 2.33
N ILE A 110 -1.23 20.04 3.62
CA ILE A 110 -0.56 21.14 4.32
C ILE A 110 0.92 21.29 3.93
N LEU A 111 1.51 20.36 3.17
CA LEU A 111 2.88 20.51 2.66
C LEU A 111 3.02 21.71 1.72
N ASP A 112 1.97 22.09 1.01
CA ASP A 112 2.03 23.19 0.04
C ASP A 112 1.86 24.57 0.69
N ASP A 113 0.94 24.69 1.65
CA ASP A 113 0.56 25.98 2.22
C ASP A 113 1.04 26.20 3.67
N GLY A 114 1.30 25.13 4.42
CA GLY A 114 1.66 25.17 5.85
C GLY A 114 0.51 25.69 6.73
N SER A 115 -0.73 25.53 6.28
CA SER A 115 -1.91 26.19 6.85
C SER A 115 -2.45 25.57 8.15
N ASP A 116 -2.02 24.36 8.51
CA ASP A 116 -2.52 23.62 9.68
C ASP A 116 -1.46 22.69 10.29
N GLU A 117 -1.75 22.11 11.45
CA GLU A 117 -0.91 21.12 12.12
C GLU A 117 -1.18 19.69 11.60
N PRO A 118 -0.15 18.83 11.46
CA PRO A 118 -0.34 17.46 11.02
C PRO A 118 -0.99 16.59 12.11
N ILE A 119 -1.81 15.65 11.66
CA ILE A 119 -2.53 14.67 12.48
C ILE A 119 -1.87 13.30 12.31
N VAL A 120 -1.34 12.74 13.39
CA VAL A 120 -0.66 11.43 13.36
C VAL A 120 -1.56 10.30 13.90
N THR A 121 -2.42 10.59 14.87
CA THR A 121 -3.30 9.64 15.53
C THR A 121 -4.64 10.27 15.87
N THR A 122 -5.72 9.49 15.76
CA THR A 122 -7.07 9.80 16.22
C THR A 122 -7.42 8.89 17.41
N GLU A 123 -8.09 9.43 18.43
CA GLU A 123 -8.26 8.74 19.72
C GLU A 123 -9.38 7.68 19.76
N GLU A 124 -10.08 7.37 18.67
CA GLU A 124 -11.24 6.46 18.72
C GLU A 124 -11.17 5.29 17.72
N GLU A 125 -11.04 4.08 18.28
CA GLU A 125 -11.43 2.85 17.58
C GLU A 125 -12.91 2.54 17.84
N PRO A 126 -13.60 1.89 16.89
CA PRO A 126 -14.94 1.39 17.13
C PRO A 126 -14.93 0.35 18.26
N ARG A 127 -15.99 0.33 19.09
CA ARG A 127 -16.14 -0.64 20.21
C ARG A 127 -16.03 -2.11 19.80
N PHE A 128 -16.24 -2.42 18.52
CA PHE A 128 -16.02 -3.72 17.92
C PHE A 128 -15.21 -3.57 16.64
N VAL A 129 -14.06 -4.25 16.58
CA VAL A 129 -13.11 -4.14 15.48
C VAL A 129 -13.03 -5.51 14.78
N PRO A 130 -13.46 -5.64 13.51
CA PRO A 130 -13.23 -6.85 12.73
C PRO A 130 -11.75 -7.23 12.70
N SER A 131 -11.43 -8.51 12.59
CA SER A 131 -10.04 -8.99 12.59
C SER A 131 -9.19 -8.49 11.41
N VAL A 132 -9.83 -7.87 10.41
CA VAL A 132 -9.21 -7.30 9.20
C VAL A 132 -9.22 -5.78 9.16
N TYR A 133 -9.80 -5.11 10.16
CA TYR A 133 -9.84 -3.65 10.23
C TYR A 133 -8.42 -3.06 10.13
N GLU A 134 -8.27 -2.06 9.27
CA GLU A 134 -7.02 -1.37 8.93
C GLU A 134 -5.86 -2.27 8.45
N LYS A 135 -6.14 -3.54 8.13
CA LYS A 135 -5.15 -4.41 7.49
C LYS A 135 -5.03 -4.07 6.01
N VAL A 136 -3.81 -4.17 5.50
CA VAL A 136 -3.50 -4.01 4.09
C VAL A 136 -3.54 -5.38 3.42
N ILE A 137 -4.49 -5.56 2.49
CA ILE A 137 -4.79 -6.85 1.88
C ILE A 137 -4.62 -6.77 0.38
N PHE A 138 -3.68 -7.55 -0.16
CA PHE A 138 -3.41 -7.63 -1.59
C PHE A 138 -4.17 -8.79 -2.21
N ILE A 139 -4.97 -8.53 -3.24
CA ILE A 139 -5.88 -9.51 -3.83
C ILE A 139 -5.64 -9.57 -5.33
N THR A 140 -5.19 -10.72 -5.85
CA THR A 140 -5.00 -10.91 -7.29
C THR A 140 -6.29 -11.35 -7.97
N GLY A 141 -6.51 -10.92 -9.22
CA GLY A 141 -7.75 -11.24 -9.95
C GLY A 141 -8.98 -10.54 -9.35
N ALA A 142 -8.78 -9.34 -8.80
CA ALA A 142 -9.78 -8.64 -7.99
C ALA A 142 -10.66 -7.66 -8.77
N ALA A 143 -10.47 -7.50 -10.08
CA ALA A 143 -11.29 -6.59 -10.89
C ALA A 143 -12.72 -7.11 -11.14
N GLN A 144 -12.99 -8.39 -10.87
CA GLN A 144 -14.30 -9.00 -11.11
C GLN A 144 -14.52 -10.29 -10.30
N GLY A 145 -15.75 -10.79 -10.33
CA GLY A 145 -16.11 -12.13 -9.86
C GLY A 145 -15.79 -12.37 -8.38
N LEU A 146 -15.24 -13.55 -8.07
CA LEU A 146 -14.94 -13.92 -6.69
C LEU A 146 -13.89 -13.01 -6.05
N GLY A 147 -12.87 -12.57 -6.81
CA GLY A 147 -11.83 -11.68 -6.30
C GLY A 147 -12.39 -10.31 -5.89
N GLN A 148 -13.26 -9.72 -6.73
CA GLN A 148 -13.97 -8.49 -6.40
C GLN A 148 -14.89 -8.69 -5.18
N GLY A 149 -15.61 -9.81 -5.10
CA GLY A 149 -16.46 -10.14 -3.96
C GLY A 149 -15.68 -10.26 -2.64
N ILE A 150 -14.51 -10.92 -2.67
CA ILE A 150 -13.60 -10.98 -1.51
C ILE A 150 -13.14 -9.58 -1.14
N ALA A 151 -12.73 -8.77 -2.12
CA ALA A 151 -12.28 -7.41 -1.86
C ALA A 151 -13.39 -6.55 -1.23
N ARG A 152 -14.63 -6.66 -1.72
CA ARG A 152 -15.80 -5.99 -1.16
C ARG A 152 -16.05 -6.34 0.30
N ASP A 153 -16.08 -7.64 0.61
CA ASP A 153 -16.32 -8.14 1.97
C ASP A 153 -15.26 -7.65 2.97
N LEU A 154 -14.01 -7.52 2.52
CA LEU A 154 -12.89 -7.07 3.34
C LEU A 154 -12.90 -5.55 3.54
N VAL A 155 -13.19 -4.78 2.50
CA VAL A 155 -13.25 -3.31 2.58
C VAL A 155 -14.43 -2.85 3.43
N GLU A 156 -15.58 -3.52 3.35
CA GLU A 156 -16.74 -3.26 4.23
C GLU A 156 -16.40 -3.44 5.72
N LYS A 157 -15.44 -4.33 6.02
CA LYS A 157 -14.91 -4.56 7.37
C LYS A 157 -13.77 -3.60 7.75
N GLY A 158 -13.51 -2.58 6.94
CA GLY A 158 -12.51 -1.54 7.16
C GLY A 158 -11.09 -1.92 6.80
N ALA A 159 -10.87 -2.95 5.98
CA ALA A 159 -9.54 -3.25 5.44
C ALA A 159 -9.17 -2.30 4.29
N TYR A 160 -7.88 -2.05 4.12
CA TYR A 160 -7.31 -1.42 2.94
C TYR A 160 -7.05 -2.50 1.89
N THR A 161 -7.61 -2.35 0.69
CA THR A 161 -7.57 -3.41 -0.34
C THR A 161 -6.78 -2.98 -1.57
N ILE A 162 -5.89 -3.85 -2.04
CA ILE A 162 -5.21 -3.66 -3.32
C ILE A 162 -5.97 -4.51 -4.34
N ILE A 163 -6.59 -3.84 -5.31
CA ILE A 163 -7.31 -4.45 -6.41
C ILE A 163 -6.31 -4.72 -7.52
N ALA A 164 -5.68 -5.90 -7.47
CA ALA A 164 -4.60 -6.25 -8.38
C ALA A 164 -5.12 -7.15 -9.51
N ASP A 165 -5.05 -6.66 -10.75
CA ASP A 165 -5.57 -7.41 -11.90
C ASP A 165 -4.80 -7.10 -13.20
N LEU A 166 -4.86 -8.02 -14.15
CA LEU A 166 -4.37 -7.78 -15.51
C LEU A 166 -5.27 -6.77 -16.23
N ASN A 167 -6.58 -6.81 -15.96
CA ASN A 167 -7.55 -5.82 -16.41
C ASN A 167 -7.48 -4.57 -15.53
N PHE A 168 -6.56 -3.67 -15.85
CA PHE A 168 -6.34 -2.45 -15.08
C PHE A 168 -7.54 -1.49 -15.07
N GLU A 169 -8.32 -1.43 -16.15
CA GLU A 169 -9.53 -0.60 -16.18
C GLU A 169 -10.57 -1.12 -15.18
N GLY A 170 -10.84 -2.42 -15.18
CA GLY A 170 -11.75 -3.04 -14.19
C GLY A 170 -11.25 -2.89 -12.76
N ALA A 171 -9.92 -2.95 -12.54
CA ALA A 171 -9.35 -2.69 -11.22
C ALA A 171 -9.59 -1.24 -10.76
N LYS A 172 -9.42 -0.26 -11.65
CA LYS A 172 -9.72 1.16 -11.37
C LYS A 172 -11.20 1.39 -11.09
N GLU A 173 -12.08 0.80 -11.86
CA GLU A 173 -13.54 0.90 -11.65
C GLU A 173 -13.94 0.34 -10.29
N THR A 174 -13.45 -0.86 -9.94
CA THR A 174 -13.70 -1.49 -8.64
C THR A 174 -13.17 -0.66 -7.48
N ALA A 175 -11.92 -0.19 -7.57
CA ALA A 175 -11.33 0.63 -6.51
C ALA A 175 -12.08 1.96 -6.33
N LYS A 176 -12.52 2.57 -7.44
CA LYS A 176 -13.34 3.79 -7.40
C LYS A 176 -14.70 3.55 -6.76
N GLU A 177 -15.37 2.44 -7.08
CA GLU A 177 -16.63 2.05 -6.44
C GLU A 177 -16.45 1.92 -4.92
N PHE A 178 -15.40 1.23 -4.48
CA PHE A 178 -15.11 1.04 -3.05
C PHE A 178 -14.74 2.35 -2.36
N ASP A 179 -13.92 3.19 -2.98
CA ASP A 179 -13.58 4.50 -2.42
C ASP A 179 -14.81 5.41 -2.27
N GLN A 180 -15.77 5.33 -3.19
CA GLN A 180 -17.03 6.06 -3.11
C GLN A 180 -17.94 5.58 -1.96
N GLU A 181 -17.94 4.28 -1.68
CA GLU A 181 -18.81 3.68 -0.65
C GLU A 181 -18.17 3.71 0.75
N PHE A 182 -16.87 3.45 0.85
CA PHE A 182 -16.16 3.20 2.11
C PHE A 182 -15.15 4.29 2.49
N GLY A 183 -14.84 5.23 1.58
CA GLY A 183 -13.97 6.37 1.82
C GLY A 183 -12.72 6.36 0.93
N GLU A 184 -12.22 7.56 0.61
CA GLU A 184 -11.11 7.74 -0.32
C GLU A 184 -9.80 7.09 0.15
N GLY A 185 -9.14 6.39 -0.78
CA GLY A 185 -7.89 5.68 -0.53
C GLY A 185 -8.05 4.36 0.24
N THR A 186 -9.28 3.86 0.37
CA THR A 186 -9.53 2.53 0.95
C THR A 186 -9.14 1.41 -0.02
N SER A 187 -9.18 1.70 -1.33
CA SER A 187 -8.78 0.76 -2.37
C SER A 187 -7.75 1.31 -3.35
N LEU A 188 -6.72 0.52 -3.62
CA LEU A 188 -5.64 0.84 -4.56
C LEU A 188 -5.72 -0.04 -5.81
N PRO A 189 -5.97 0.51 -7.01
CA PRO A 189 -5.93 -0.28 -8.25
C PRO A 189 -4.49 -0.49 -8.71
N VAL A 190 -4.13 -1.75 -9.02
CA VAL A 190 -2.78 -2.11 -9.48
C VAL A 190 -2.86 -3.03 -10.70
N LYS A 191 -2.19 -2.66 -11.79
CA LYS A 191 -2.01 -3.55 -12.93
C LYS A 191 -0.98 -4.62 -12.59
N ILE A 192 -1.30 -5.89 -12.81
CA ILE A 192 -0.38 -7.00 -12.59
C ILE A 192 -0.67 -8.18 -13.53
N ASN A 193 0.38 -8.69 -14.17
CA ASN A 193 0.45 -10.04 -14.70
C ASN A 193 1.11 -10.94 -13.66
N VAL A 194 0.32 -11.79 -13.00
CA VAL A 194 0.81 -12.64 -11.90
C VAL A 194 1.82 -13.71 -12.35
N ALA A 195 1.87 -14.05 -13.64
CA ALA A 195 2.88 -14.95 -14.20
C ALA A 195 4.22 -14.26 -14.50
N ASP A 196 4.29 -12.93 -14.42
CA ASP A 196 5.51 -12.16 -14.58
C ASP A 196 6.09 -11.80 -13.20
N GLU A 197 7.27 -12.35 -12.91
CA GLU A 197 7.95 -12.16 -11.62
C GLU A 197 8.35 -10.70 -11.37
N SER A 198 8.65 -9.93 -12.41
CA SER A 198 8.99 -8.51 -12.28
C SER A 198 7.75 -7.66 -12.02
N ASP A 199 6.62 -8.02 -12.64
CA ASP A 199 5.36 -7.30 -12.45
C ASP A 199 4.79 -7.51 -11.04
N VAL A 200 4.91 -8.74 -10.50
CA VAL A 200 4.60 -9.03 -9.09
C VAL A 200 5.42 -8.17 -8.14
N GLN A 201 6.73 -8.04 -8.38
CA GLN A 201 7.61 -7.22 -7.54
C GLN A 201 7.22 -5.74 -7.61
N ASN A 202 6.93 -5.22 -8.80
CA ASN A 202 6.55 -3.83 -9.01
C ASN A 202 5.19 -3.50 -8.36
N ALA A 203 4.22 -4.41 -8.47
CA ALA A 203 2.92 -4.29 -7.83
C ALA A 203 3.03 -4.25 -6.30
N LEU A 204 3.87 -5.12 -5.72
CA LEU A 204 4.14 -5.12 -4.28
C LEU A 204 4.87 -3.86 -3.81
N LYS A 205 5.81 -3.33 -4.60
CA LYS A 205 6.45 -2.03 -4.32
C LYS A 205 5.43 -0.89 -4.25
N MET A 206 4.44 -0.87 -5.15
CA MET A 206 3.38 0.15 -5.12
C MET A 206 2.50 0.00 -3.88
N CYS A 207 2.13 -1.23 -3.51
CA CYS A 207 1.40 -1.50 -2.26
C CYS A 207 2.13 -0.94 -1.04
N VAL A 208 3.44 -1.20 -0.93
CA VAL A 208 4.25 -0.72 0.20
C VAL A 208 4.46 0.79 0.15
N ALA A 209 4.63 1.38 -1.03
CA ALA A 209 4.75 2.82 -1.16
C ALA A 209 3.46 3.58 -0.80
N PHE A 210 2.29 2.97 -1.05
CA PHE A 210 1.00 3.61 -0.80
C PHE A 210 0.50 3.41 0.63
N TYR A 211 0.60 2.19 1.17
CA TYR A 211 0.06 1.82 2.49
C TYR A 211 1.11 1.55 3.56
N GLY A 212 2.39 1.45 3.18
CA GLY A 212 3.48 1.25 4.12
C GLY A 212 3.78 -0.21 4.47
N GLY A 213 3.07 -1.17 3.89
CA GLY A 213 3.30 -2.59 4.17
C GLY A 213 2.26 -3.51 3.54
N LEU A 214 2.23 -4.75 4.00
CA LEU A 214 1.29 -5.80 3.57
C LEU A 214 0.98 -6.70 4.78
N ASP A 215 -0.30 -6.96 5.05
CA ASP A 215 -0.73 -7.83 6.15
C ASP A 215 -1.30 -9.17 5.67
N VAL A 216 -1.94 -9.20 4.51
CA VAL A 216 -2.58 -10.40 3.93
C VAL A 216 -2.39 -10.44 2.42
N MET A 217 -2.02 -11.60 1.88
CA MET A 217 -2.01 -11.86 0.44
C MET A 217 -3.08 -12.90 0.10
N VAL A 218 -4.00 -12.54 -0.80
CA VAL A 218 -5.02 -13.42 -1.37
C VAL A 218 -4.65 -13.68 -2.83
N SER A 219 -4.01 -14.81 -3.08
CA SER A 219 -3.68 -15.27 -4.44
C SER A 219 -4.93 -15.92 -5.05
N ASN A 220 -5.76 -15.12 -5.72
CA ASN A 220 -7.05 -15.52 -6.27
C ASN A 220 -7.09 -15.55 -7.81
N ALA A 221 -6.18 -14.85 -8.50
CA ALA A 221 -6.11 -14.87 -9.96
C ALA A 221 -6.02 -16.31 -10.50
N GLY A 222 -6.90 -16.64 -11.44
CA GLY A 222 -6.98 -17.97 -12.01
C GLY A 222 -7.72 -18.00 -13.34
N VAL A 223 -7.41 -19.00 -14.15
CA VAL A 223 -8.02 -19.22 -15.46
C VAL A 223 -8.45 -20.68 -15.60
N VAL A 224 -9.43 -20.92 -16.47
CA VAL A 224 -9.90 -22.26 -16.82
C VAL A 224 -9.81 -22.45 -18.33
N ARG A 225 -9.36 -23.64 -18.73
CA ARG A 225 -9.54 -24.20 -20.07
C ARG A 225 -10.30 -25.50 -19.90
N ALA A 226 -11.51 -25.56 -20.45
CA ALA A 226 -12.37 -26.72 -20.36
C ALA A 226 -12.34 -27.47 -21.70
N GLY A 227 -12.28 -28.79 -21.65
CA GLY A 227 -12.24 -29.67 -22.81
C GLY A 227 -12.09 -31.12 -22.37
N SER A 228 -12.33 -32.05 -23.28
CA SER A 228 -12.00 -33.46 -23.08
C SER A 228 -10.48 -33.69 -23.09
N LEU A 229 -10.02 -34.86 -22.65
CA LEU A 229 -8.57 -35.19 -22.62
C LEU A 229 -7.95 -35.23 -24.02
N ASP A 230 -8.73 -35.58 -25.04
CA ASP A 230 -8.33 -35.60 -26.44
C ASP A 230 -8.33 -34.21 -27.11
N GLU A 231 -9.05 -33.23 -26.54
CA GLU A 231 -9.09 -31.85 -27.03
C GLU A 231 -8.12 -30.90 -26.31
N LEU A 232 -7.73 -31.23 -25.07
CA LEU A 232 -6.83 -30.39 -24.27
C LEU A 232 -5.40 -30.46 -24.80
N SER A 233 -4.93 -29.34 -25.34
CA SER A 233 -3.55 -29.20 -25.79
C SER A 233 -2.56 -29.09 -24.61
N VAL A 234 -1.30 -29.42 -24.87
CA VAL A 234 -0.22 -29.19 -23.90
C VAL A 234 -0.06 -27.70 -23.62
N GLU A 235 -0.31 -26.86 -24.62
CA GLU A 235 -0.31 -25.40 -24.51
C GLU A 235 -1.38 -24.91 -23.52
N ASP A 236 -2.61 -25.44 -23.58
CA ASP A 236 -3.68 -25.10 -22.63
C ASP A 236 -3.33 -25.52 -21.21
N PHE A 237 -2.78 -26.74 -21.04
CA PHE A 237 -2.33 -27.22 -19.74
C PHE A 237 -1.22 -26.34 -19.16
N ASN A 238 -0.22 -25.98 -19.97
CA ASN A 238 0.88 -25.09 -19.57
C ASN A 238 0.37 -23.69 -19.23
N PHE A 239 -0.58 -23.17 -19.99
CA PHE A 239 -1.20 -21.88 -19.71
C PHE A 239 -1.91 -21.88 -18.35
N VAL A 240 -2.80 -22.85 -18.11
CA VAL A 240 -3.50 -22.99 -16.82
C VAL A 240 -2.51 -23.19 -15.66
N THR A 241 -1.48 -24.01 -15.85
CA THR A 241 -0.45 -24.26 -14.82
C THR A 241 0.37 -23.00 -14.52
N SER A 242 0.73 -22.22 -15.53
CA SER A 242 1.52 -21.00 -15.34
C SER A 242 0.77 -19.95 -14.52
N ILE A 243 -0.54 -19.80 -14.73
CA ILE A 243 -1.38 -18.87 -13.96
C ILE A 243 -1.79 -19.45 -12.61
N ASN A 244 -2.38 -20.65 -12.57
CA ASN A 244 -3.02 -21.15 -11.35
C ASN A 244 -2.02 -21.72 -10.33
N TYR A 245 -0.85 -22.19 -10.79
CA TYR A 245 0.14 -22.83 -9.91
C TYR A 245 1.43 -22.03 -9.81
N ASN A 246 2.09 -21.71 -10.92
CA ASN A 246 3.37 -21.01 -10.87
C ASN A 246 3.22 -19.59 -10.32
N ALA A 247 2.17 -18.86 -10.74
CA ALA A 247 1.92 -17.52 -10.23
C ALA A 247 1.67 -17.50 -8.72
N TYR A 248 0.96 -18.50 -8.17
CA TYR A 248 0.77 -18.64 -6.72
C TYR A 248 2.11 -18.70 -5.97
N PHE A 249 3.06 -19.50 -6.49
CA PHE A 249 4.41 -19.58 -5.92
C PHE A 249 5.14 -18.24 -5.98
N ILE A 250 5.15 -17.58 -7.15
CA ILE A 250 5.83 -16.29 -7.36
C ILE A 250 5.26 -15.25 -6.38
N VAL A 251 3.94 -15.07 -6.40
CA VAL A 251 3.22 -14.11 -5.53
C VAL A 251 3.55 -14.36 -4.06
N THR A 252 3.54 -15.61 -3.61
CA THR A 252 3.87 -15.99 -2.23
C THR A 252 5.34 -15.70 -1.88
N LYS A 253 6.29 -16.07 -2.77
CA LYS A 253 7.74 -15.89 -2.60
C LYS A 253 8.13 -14.44 -2.35
N TYR A 254 7.48 -13.48 -3.01
CA TYR A 254 7.78 -12.06 -2.85
C TYR A 254 6.99 -11.41 -1.73
N SER A 255 5.72 -11.76 -1.54
CA SER A 255 4.89 -11.20 -0.46
C SER A 255 5.48 -11.48 0.92
N GLN A 256 6.00 -12.70 1.15
CA GLN A 256 6.60 -13.05 2.44
C GLN A 256 7.82 -12.20 2.82
N LYS A 257 8.50 -11.55 1.87
CA LYS A 257 9.62 -10.66 2.17
C LYS A 257 9.18 -9.37 2.88
N ILE A 258 7.95 -8.93 2.61
CA ILE A 258 7.36 -7.72 3.21
C ILE A 258 6.71 -8.03 4.56
N MET A 259 6.17 -9.24 4.69
CA MET A 259 5.38 -9.67 5.86
C MET A 259 6.22 -10.26 7.01
N LYS A 260 7.55 -10.33 6.85
CA LYS A 260 8.50 -10.86 7.85
C LYS A 260 8.97 -9.77 8.80
#